data_AF-A0A4Q5NLD5-F1
#
_entry.id   AF-A0A4Q5NLD5-F1
#
_cell.length_a   1.000
_cell.length_b   1.000
_cell.length_c   1.000
_cell.angle_alpha   90.00
_cell.angle_beta   90.00
_cell.angle_gamma   90.00
#
_symmetry.space_group_name_H-M   'P 1'
#
loop_
_entity.id
_entity.type
_entity.pdbx_description
1 polymer ?
#
loop_
_entity_poly.entity_id
_entity_poly.type
_entity_poly.pdbx_seq_one_letter_code
_entity_poly.pdbx_strand_id
1 'polypeptide(L)'
;MQKVVCAVCGLANLESFPTYPLCAGCGSRLPQKQRRPIHDFFAQPVKTLVWAFGMGICVAILALISTGIARETRIRDRGPLLVGTSLDFSGVNNDSGLVLMMTVNTSLPGDDETIRNLRLRFDQKAARDADIRVLSPSATVEDMGGGRYFRWNTFTPGQTIKLQMHTDKTLKLELMANGFDRYSLKNSPTQTKTGPVDLFPNRSN
;
A
#
# COMPACT_ATOMS: atom_id res chain seq x y z
N MET A 1 -33.61 10.81 40.07
CA MET A 1 -34.18 9.96 41.15
C MET A 1 -35.17 10.79 41.93
N GLN A 2 -36.39 10.32 42.15
CA GLN A 2 -37.42 11.10 42.87
C GLN A 2 -37.49 10.67 44.33
N LYS A 3 -37.60 11.66 45.22
CA LYS A 3 -37.75 11.51 46.67
C LYS A 3 -39.25 11.56 46.98
N VAL A 4 -39.78 10.53 47.64
CA VAL A 4 -41.19 10.44 48.05
C VAL A 4 -41.25 10.45 49.56
N VAL A 5 -41.99 11.40 50.14
CA VAL A 5 -42.14 11.52 51.60
C VAL A 5 -43.33 10.67 52.05
N CYS A 6 -43.13 9.83 53.06
CA CYS A 6 -44.21 9.04 53.64
C CYS A 6 -45.19 9.95 54.39
N ALA A 7 -46.49 9.86 54.07
CA ALA A 7 -47.53 10.65 54.73
C ALA A 7 -47.78 10.22 56.19
N VAL A 8 -47.37 9.01 56.58
CA VAL A 8 -47.62 8.47 57.93
C VAL A 8 -46.50 8.84 58.90
N CYS A 9 -45.23 8.60 58.54
CA CYS A 9 -44.09 8.83 59.43
C CYS A 9 -43.16 9.98 59.02
N GLY A 10 -43.45 10.67 57.90
CA GLY A 10 -42.62 11.78 57.40
C GLY A 10 -41.26 11.37 56.84
N LEU A 11 -40.91 10.08 56.86
CA LEU A 11 -39.63 9.60 56.34
C LEU A 11 -39.58 9.73 54.81
N ALA A 12 -38.49 10.28 54.30
CA ALA A 12 -38.24 10.34 52.88
C ALA A 12 -37.67 9.02 52.34
N ASN A 13 -38.38 8.43 51.38
CA ASN A 13 -37.99 7.23 50.68
C ASN A 13 -37.57 7.56 49.25
N LEU A 14 -36.70 6.73 48.67
CA LEU A 14 -36.24 6.86 47.29
C LEU A 14 -36.88 5.74 46.46
N GLU A 15 -37.42 6.08 45.28
CA GLU A 15 -38.14 5.12 44.42
C GLU A 15 -37.28 3.94 43.95
N SER A 16 -35.94 4.08 43.99
CA SER A 16 -35.00 3.03 43.58
C SER A 16 -34.69 2.00 44.68
N PHE A 17 -35.25 2.15 45.88
CA PHE A 17 -35.01 1.18 46.95
C PHE A 17 -35.84 -0.10 46.77
N PRO A 18 -35.30 -1.26 47.15
CA PRO A 18 -35.98 -2.55 47.01
C PRO A 18 -37.27 -2.65 47.83
N THR A 19 -37.45 -1.79 48.84
CA THR A 19 -38.65 -1.76 49.68
C THR A 19 -39.84 -1.05 49.01
N TYR A 20 -39.65 -0.34 47.89
CA TYR A 20 -40.75 0.33 47.18
C TYR A 20 -41.75 -0.72 46.63
N PRO A 21 -43.08 -0.56 46.81
CA PRO A 21 -43.80 0.66 47.18
C PRO A 21 -44.08 0.87 48.67
N LEU A 22 -43.42 0.15 49.58
CA LEU A 22 -43.59 0.30 51.02
C LEU A 22 -42.56 1.30 51.60
N CYS A 23 -42.99 2.08 52.59
CA CYS A 23 -42.10 2.97 53.34
C CYS A 23 -41.12 2.13 54.18
N ALA A 24 -39.82 2.38 54.06
CA ALA A 24 -38.78 1.66 54.80
C ALA A 24 -38.88 1.85 56.33
N GLY A 25 -39.47 2.96 56.80
CA GLY A 25 -39.66 3.22 58.23
C GLY A 25 -40.85 2.49 58.85
N CYS A 26 -42.07 2.72 58.36
CA CYS A 26 -43.30 2.24 59.00
C CYS A 26 -44.06 1.16 58.19
N GLY A 27 -43.56 0.77 57.01
CA GLY A 27 -44.22 -0.23 56.16
C GLY A 27 -45.49 0.25 55.45
N SER A 28 -45.93 1.51 55.63
CA SER A 28 -47.11 2.02 54.92
C SER A 28 -46.88 2.08 53.41
N ARG A 29 -47.92 1.81 52.62
CA ARG A 29 -47.86 1.87 51.14
C ARG A 29 -47.77 3.33 50.65
N LEU A 30 -46.74 3.63 49.87
CA LEU A 30 -46.52 4.95 49.26
C LEU A 30 -47.41 5.10 48.00
N PRO A 31 -47.80 6.34 47.64
CA PRO A 31 -48.61 6.58 46.44
C PRO A 31 -47.84 6.13 45.20
N GLN A 32 -48.36 5.12 44.52
CA GLN A 32 -47.74 4.58 43.32
C GLN A 32 -47.98 5.56 42.18
N LYS A 33 -46.93 6.25 41.74
CA LYS A 33 -47.02 7.09 40.55
C LYS A 33 -47.45 6.21 39.38
N GLN A 34 -48.60 6.53 38.79
CA GLN A 34 -49.15 5.84 37.63
C GLN A 34 -48.06 5.85 36.55
N ARG A 35 -47.42 4.69 36.32
CA ARG A 35 -46.37 4.56 35.29
C ARG A 35 -47.06 4.89 33.98
N ARG A 36 -46.68 6.01 33.37
CA ARG A 36 -47.08 6.29 31.99
C ARG A 36 -46.65 5.08 31.16
N PRO A 37 -47.54 4.52 30.32
CA PRO A 37 -47.19 3.38 29.50
C PRO A 37 -45.95 3.74 28.67
N ILE A 38 -44.94 2.88 28.71
CA ILE A 38 -43.76 2.96 27.84
C ILE A 38 -44.24 2.56 26.44
N HIS A 39 -44.99 3.44 25.79
CA HIS A 39 -45.05 3.43 24.34
C HIS A 39 -43.79 4.17 23.86
N ASP A 40 -43.18 3.66 22.80
CA ASP A 40 -42.07 4.27 22.03
C ASP A 40 -40.66 3.70 22.21
N PHE A 41 -40.51 2.44 22.62
CA PHE A 41 -39.25 1.71 22.35
C PHE A 41 -39.15 1.16 20.93
N PHE A 42 -40.27 1.08 20.19
CA PHE A 42 -40.31 0.62 18.80
C PHE A 42 -40.48 1.74 17.76
N ALA A 43 -40.54 3.01 18.19
CA ALA A 43 -40.46 4.16 17.31
C ALA A 43 -38.99 4.61 17.15
N GLN A 44 -38.08 3.69 16.80
CA GLN A 44 -36.75 4.12 16.37
C GLN A 44 -36.92 4.91 15.06
N PRO A 45 -36.46 6.17 15.03
CA PRO A 45 -36.86 7.10 13.99
C PRO A 45 -36.23 6.63 12.67
N VAL A 46 -37.03 6.56 11.61
CA VAL A 46 -36.59 6.33 10.21
C VAL A 46 -35.29 7.08 9.86
N LYS A 47 -35.01 8.20 10.54
CA LYS A 47 -33.77 8.97 10.52
C LYS A 47 -32.48 8.17 10.78
N THR A 48 -32.46 7.16 11.66
CA THR A 48 -31.23 6.36 11.90
C THR A 48 -30.93 5.41 10.75
N LEU A 49 -31.95 4.81 10.14
CA LEU A 49 -31.80 3.98 8.94
C LEU A 49 -31.32 4.81 7.74
N VAL A 50 -31.88 6.01 7.55
CA VAL A 50 -31.44 6.94 6.49
C VAL A 50 -29.98 7.33 6.68
N TRP A 51 -29.54 7.56 7.91
CA TRP A 51 -28.14 7.88 8.23
C TRP A 51 -27.18 6.72 7.92
N ALA A 52 -27.57 5.49 8.30
CA ALA A 52 -26.78 4.29 8.02
C ALA A 52 -26.63 4.04 6.51
N PHE A 53 -27.71 4.21 5.74
CA PHE A 53 -27.66 4.14 4.29
C PHE A 53 -26.77 5.22 3.67
N GLY A 54 -26.86 6.47 4.16
CA GLY A 54 -26.01 7.57 3.68
C GLY A 54 -24.51 7.30 3.88
N MET A 55 -24.13 6.77 5.05
CA MET A 55 -22.74 6.39 5.34
C MET A 55 -22.29 5.21 4.47
N GLY A 56 -23.14 4.20 4.27
CA GLY A 56 -22.85 3.07 3.38
C GLY A 56 -22.59 3.50 1.93
N ILE A 57 -23.41 4.42 1.41
CA ILE A 57 -23.23 4.98 0.06
C ILE A 57 -21.91 5.77 -0.03
N CYS A 58 -21.57 6.59 0.96
CA CYS A 58 -20.29 7.33 0.96
C CYS A 58 -19.08 6.39 0.92
N VAL A 59 -19.09 5.31 1.73
CA VAL A 59 -18.01 4.32 1.74
C VAL A 59 -17.92 3.58 0.40
N ALA A 60 -19.06 3.21 -0.19
CA ALA A 60 -19.09 2.56 -1.52
C ALA A 60 -18.52 3.48 -2.62
N ILE A 61 -18.87 4.77 -2.61
CA ILE A 61 -18.33 5.76 -3.56
C ILE A 61 -16.82 5.91 -3.37
N LEU A 62 -16.34 6.02 -2.13
CA LEU A 62 -14.90 6.10 -1.85
C LEU A 62 -14.14 4.84 -2.30
N ALA A 63 -14.74 3.66 -2.14
CA ALA A 63 -14.19 2.40 -2.64
C ALA A 63 -14.17 2.35 -4.19
N LEU A 64 -15.19 2.88 -4.85
CA LEU A 64 -15.22 2.97 -6.31
C LEU A 64 -14.20 3.99 -6.85
N ILE A 65 -14.03 5.13 -6.17
CA ILE A 65 -13.01 6.12 -6.54
C ILE A 65 -11.61 5.55 -6.32
N SER A 66 -11.35 4.88 -5.20
CA SER A 66 -10.03 4.30 -4.92
C SER A 66 -9.66 3.19 -5.89
N THR A 67 -10.62 2.32 -6.24
CA THR A 67 -10.43 1.30 -7.28
C THR A 67 -10.29 1.92 -8.67
N GLY A 68 -11.04 2.98 -8.98
CA GLY A 68 -10.90 3.78 -10.19
C GLY A 68 -9.49 4.35 -10.32
N ILE A 69 -8.99 5.05 -9.30
CA ILE A 69 -7.63 5.59 -9.26
C ILE A 69 -6.59 4.47 -9.36
N ALA A 70 -6.76 3.36 -8.65
CA ALA A 70 -5.85 2.21 -8.74
C ALA A 70 -5.87 1.53 -10.12
N ARG A 71 -6.97 1.62 -10.86
CA ARG A 71 -7.09 1.12 -12.23
C ARG A 71 -6.51 2.12 -13.22
N GLU A 72 -6.71 3.41 -13.01
CA GLU A 72 -6.17 4.50 -13.82
C GLU A 72 -4.64 4.56 -13.71
N THR A 73 -4.06 4.32 -12.54
CA THR A 73 -2.60 4.18 -12.40
C THR A 73 -2.08 3.01 -13.22
N ARG A 74 -2.77 1.85 -13.20
CA ARG A 74 -2.43 0.71 -14.06
C ARG A 74 -2.64 0.97 -15.55
N ILE A 75 -3.57 1.85 -15.93
CA ILE A 75 -3.86 2.20 -17.33
C ILE A 75 -2.89 3.29 -17.83
N ARG A 76 -2.44 4.22 -16.98
CA ARG A 76 -1.33 5.14 -17.32
C ARG A 76 -0.02 4.40 -17.55
N ASP A 77 0.17 3.26 -16.89
CA ASP A 77 1.25 2.32 -17.18
C ASP A 77 1.04 1.54 -18.49
N ARG A 78 -0.13 1.63 -19.13
CA ARG A 78 -0.43 1.13 -20.49
C ARG A 78 -0.23 2.21 -21.56
N GLY A 79 0.85 2.98 -21.48
CA GLY A 79 1.55 3.38 -22.70
C GLY A 79 1.93 2.13 -23.52
N PRO A 80 2.22 2.25 -24.82
CA PRO A 80 2.15 1.14 -25.76
C PRO A 80 2.93 -0.06 -25.23
N LEU A 81 2.23 -1.21 -25.16
CA LEU A 81 2.63 -2.49 -24.55
C LEU A 81 4.09 -2.51 -24.07
N LEU A 82 4.30 -2.13 -22.82
CA LEU A 82 5.57 -2.32 -22.12
C LEU A 82 5.75 -3.81 -21.90
N VAL A 83 6.47 -4.43 -22.80
CA VAL A 83 6.86 -5.81 -22.67
C VAL A 83 7.97 -5.91 -21.66
N GLY A 84 7.83 -6.80 -20.68
CA GLY A 84 8.91 -7.02 -19.73
C GLY A 84 9.25 -8.45 -19.39
N THR A 85 10.53 -8.63 -19.09
CA THR A 85 11.15 -9.84 -18.57
C THR A 85 11.51 -9.59 -17.12
N SER A 86 11.09 -10.49 -16.23
CA SER A 86 11.41 -10.42 -14.82
C SER A 86 12.63 -11.27 -14.53
N LEU A 87 13.56 -10.71 -13.78
CA LEU A 87 14.76 -11.37 -13.33
C LEU A 87 14.78 -11.34 -11.81
N ASP A 88 14.79 -12.53 -11.20
CA ASP A 88 14.87 -12.68 -9.76
C ASP A 88 16.34 -12.92 -9.38
N PHE A 89 16.86 -12.13 -8.46
CA PHE A 89 18.22 -12.25 -7.95
C PHE A 89 18.19 -12.37 -6.44
N SER A 90 18.80 -13.42 -5.92
CA SER A 90 19.02 -13.56 -4.49
C SER A 90 20.10 -12.56 -4.06
N GLY A 91 19.79 -11.78 -3.01
CA GLY A 91 20.75 -10.88 -2.38
C GLY A 91 21.98 -11.66 -1.93
N VAL A 92 23.14 -11.00 -1.98
CA VAL A 92 24.40 -11.57 -1.54
C VAL A 92 24.80 -10.84 -0.27
N ASN A 93 25.14 -11.58 0.79
CA ASN A 93 25.49 -11.07 2.12
C ASN A 93 26.19 -9.68 2.12
N ASN A 94 25.88 -8.90 3.16
CA ASN A 94 26.24 -7.50 3.47
C ASN A 94 27.69 -7.04 3.25
N ASP A 95 28.60 -7.93 2.87
CA ASP A 95 30.01 -7.60 2.62
C ASP A 95 30.36 -7.63 1.12
N SER A 96 29.44 -8.04 0.25
CA SER A 96 29.70 -8.23 -1.18
C SER A 96 28.74 -7.43 -2.05
N GLY A 97 29.31 -6.67 -2.99
CA GLY A 97 28.54 -6.02 -4.05
C GLY A 97 27.94 -7.03 -5.02
N LEU A 98 26.77 -6.69 -5.55
CA LEU A 98 26.14 -7.37 -6.67
C LEU A 98 26.42 -6.57 -7.94
N VAL A 99 27.11 -7.19 -8.90
CA VAL A 99 27.22 -6.64 -10.26
C VAL A 99 26.32 -7.44 -11.19
N LEU A 100 25.32 -6.76 -11.73
CA LEU A 100 24.47 -7.24 -12.79
C LEU A 100 24.94 -6.64 -14.12
N MET A 101 25.26 -7.51 -15.07
CA MET A 101 25.48 -7.12 -16.46
C MET A 101 24.36 -7.72 -17.31
N MET A 102 23.65 -6.87 -18.03
CA MET A 102 22.54 -7.29 -18.88
C MET A 102 22.74 -6.73 -20.28
N THR A 103 22.97 -7.60 -21.25
CA THR A 103 22.96 -7.22 -22.66
C THR A 103 21.53 -7.30 -23.17
N VAL A 104 21.05 -6.20 -23.74
CA VAL A 104 19.69 -6.11 -24.28
C VAL A 104 19.77 -6.22 -25.80
N ASN A 105 19.27 -7.33 -26.34
CA ASN A 105 19.21 -7.58 -27.77
C ASN A 105 17.75 -7.57 -28.25
N THR A 106 17.56 -7.21 -29.50
CA THR A 106 16.27 -7.25 -30.19
C THR A 106 16.30 -8.36 -31.24
N SER A 107 15.17 -9.01 -31.50
CA SER A 107 15.05 -10.00 -32.59
C SER A 107 14.23 -9.49 -33.77
N LEU A 108 14.01 -8.17 -33.86
CA LEU A 108 13.22 -7.56 -34.93
C LEU A 108 14.10 -7.43 -36.19
N PRO A 109 13.56 -7.74 -37.39
CA PRO A 109 14.27 -7.58 -38.64
C PRO A 109 14.46 -6.09 -38.96
N GLY A 110 15.68 -5.60 -38.79
CA GLY A 110 16.07 -4.19 -38.96
C GLY A 110 17.14 -3.82 -37.94
N ASP A 111 18.41 -4.12 -38.27
CA ASP A 111 19.56 -4.18 -37.34
C ASP A 111 19.94 -2.86 -36.62
N ASP A 112 19.29 -1.73 -36.92
CA ASP A 112 19.65 -0.41 -36.39
C ASP A 112 18.51 0.31 -35.64
N GLU A 113 17.40 -0.37 -35.36
CA GLU A 113 16.31 0.29 -34.66
C GLU A 113 16.63 0.46 -33.17
N THR A 114 17.03 1.67 -32.80
CA THR A 114 17.21 2.08 -31.40
C THR A 114 15.97 1.73 -30.59
N ILE A 115 16.16 1.06 -29.45
CA ILE A 115 15.08 0.76 -28.51
C ILE A 115 14.62 2.07 -27.88
N ARG A 116 13.34 2.40 -28.02
CA ARG A 116 12.77 3.62 -27.45
C ARG A 116 12.15 3.34 -26.08
N ASN A 117 12.40 4.25 -25.14
CA ASN A 117 11.84 4.21 -23.78
C ASN A 117 12.09 2.87 -23.06
N LEU A 118 13.33 2.37 -23.10
CA LEU A 118 13.75 1.24 -22.27
C LEU A 118 13.68 1.67 -20.81
N ARG A 119 13.11 0.82 -19.95
CA ARG A 119 12.94 1.06 -18.53
C ARG A 119 13.39 -0.18 -17.76
N LEU A 120 14.24 0.01 -16.76
CA LEU A 120 14.52 -1.01 -15.76
C LEU A 120 13.81 -0.62 -14.47
N ARG A 121 12.93 -1.48 -13.99
CA ARG A 121 12.10 -1.24 -12.81
C ARG A 121 12.54 -2.11 -11.65
N PHE A 122 12.58 -1.48 -10.47
CA PHE A 122 12.63 -2.14 -9.17
C PHE A 122 11.31 -1.90 -8.43
N ASP A 123 10.92 -2.86 -7.60
CA ASP A 123 9.92 -2.59 -6.57
C ASP A 123 10.40 -1.46 -5.65
N GLN A 124 9.51 -0.57 -5.24
CA GLN A 124 9.89 0.63 -4.49
C GLN A 124 10.53 0.29 -3.14
N LYS A 125 10.10 -0.79 -2.49
CA LYS A 125 10.71 -1.24 -1.23
C LYS A 125 12.14 -1.74 -1.51
N ALA A 126 12.26 -2.59 -2.52
CA ALA A 126 13.54 -3.15 -2.96
C ALA A 126 14.55 -2.07 -3.38
N ALA A 127 14.08 -1.03 -4.07
CA ALA A 127 14.90 0.10 -4.51
C ALA A 127 15.40 1.02 -3.37
N ARG A 128 14.67 1.07 -2.25
CA ARG A 128 15.11 1.80 -1.04
C ARG A 128 16.14 1.02 -0.24
N ASP A 129 15.99 -0.30 -0.23
CA ASP A 129 16.88 -1.21 0.48
C ASP A 129 18.19 -1.46 -0.30
N ALA A 130 18.19 -1.25 -1.61
CA ALA A 130 19.38 -1.39 -2.46
C ALA A 130 20.18 -0.08 -2.52
N ASP A 131 21.45 -0.13 -2.11
CA ASP A 131 22.42 0.93 -2.34
C ASP A 131 23.00 0.80 -3.76
N ILE A 132 22.44 1.54 -4.72
CA ILE A 132 22.88 1.51 -6.13
C ILE A 132 24.08 2.44 -6.29
N ARG A 133 25.24 1.85 -6.58
CA ARG A 133 26.53 2.57 -6.67
C ARG A 133 26.91 2.93 -8.10
N VAL A 134 26.62 2.05 -9.05
CA VAL A 134 26.97 2.26 -10.46
C VAL A 134 25.79 1.86 -11.32
N LEU A 135 25.44 2.74 -12.25
CA LEU A 135 24.52 2.45 -13.34
C LEU A 135 25.11 2.98 -14.63
N SER A 136 25.35 2.09 -15.59
CA SER A 136 25.88 2.43 -16.91
C SER A 136 25.15 1.62 -17.98
N PRO A 137 24.69 2.22 -19.10
CA PRO A 137 24.71 3.65 -19.38
C PRO A 137 23.82 4.46 -18.40
N SER A 138 24.11 5.75 -18.25
CA SER A 138 23.33 6.62 -17.37
C SER A 138 21.85 6.64 -17.79
N ALA A 139 20.96 6.58 -16.81
CA ALA A 139 19.52 6.58 -17.02
C ALA A 139 18.89 7.77 -16.28
N THR A 140 17.74 8.24 -16.78
CA THR A 140 16.88 9.12 -16.00
C THR A 140 16.19 8.29 -14.91
N VAL A 141 16.24 8.75 -13.66
CA VAL A 141 15.58 8.08 -12.54
C VAL A 141 14.20 8.70 -12.33
N GLU A 142 13.17 7.85 -12.34
CA GLU A 142 11.78 8.25 -12.12
C GLU A 142 11.19 7.38 -10.99
N ASP A 143 10.70 8.00 -9.92
CA ASP A 143 9.94 7.32 -8.86
C ASP A 143 8.45 7.49 -9.16
N MET A 144 7.78 6.42 -9.59
CA MET A 144 6.37 6.46 -10.00
C MET A 144 5.63 5.20 -9.54
N GLY A 145 4.37 5.36 -9.14
CA GLY A 145 3.57 4.24 -8.65
C GLY A 145 4.28 3.49 -7.51
N GLY A 146 4.33 2.16 -7.60
CA GLY A 146 4.98 1.29 -6.62
C GLY A 146 6.41 0.87 -6.99
N GLY A 147 7.13 1.63 -7.82
CA GLY A 147 8.48 1.26 -8.25
C GLY A 147 9.42 2.44 -8.50
N ARG A 148 10.72 2.14 -8.54
CA ARG A 148 11.75 3.04 -9.07
C ARG A 148 12.13 2.59 -10.47
N TYR A 149 12.16 3.52 -11.41
CA TYR A 149 12.42 3.27 -12.81
C TYR A 149 13.71 3.96 -13.24
N PHE A 150 14.54 3.23 -13.96
CA PHE A 150 15.70 3.73 -14.67
C PHE A 150 15.38 3.73 -16.16
N ARG A 151 15.24 4.92 -16.74
CA ARG A 151 14.72 5.11 -18.08
C ARG A 151 15.80 5.58 -19.04
N TRP A 152 15.87 4.93 -20.19
CA TRP A 152 16.62 5.37 -21.36
C TRP A 152 15.64 5.71 -22.48
N ASN A 153 15.65 6.96 -22.92
CA ASN A 153 14.76 7.39 -24.01
C ASN A 153 15.12 6.69 -25.32
N THR A 154 16.41 6.48 -25.54
CA THR A 154 16.99 5.71 -26.65
C THR A 154 18.06 4.78 -26.09
N PHE A 155 18.04 3.52 -26.51
CA PHE A 155 19.00 2.52 -26.11
C PHE A 155 19.42 1.69 -27.32
N THR A 156 20.72 1.47 -27.50
CA THR A 156 21.23 0.74 -28.66
C THR A 156 21.21 -0.76 -28.40
N PRO A 157 20.60 -1.59 -29.26
CA PRO A 157 20.70 -3.05 -29.15
C PRO A 157 22.16 -3.52 -29.05
N GLY A 158 22.42 -4.56 -28.25
CA GLY A 158 23.78 -5.05 -27.99
C GLY A 158 24.54 -4.26 -26.93
N GLN A 159 24.07 -3.07 -26.53
CA GLN A 159 24.65 -2.35 -25.40
C GLN A 159 24.38 -3.09 -24.08
N THR A 160 25.38 -3.08 -23.19
CA THR A 160 25.29 -3.71 -21.87
C THR A 160 24.89 -2.70 -20.81
N ILE A 161 23.85 -3.03 -20.04
CA ILE A 161 23.50 -2.35 -18.79
C ILE A 161 24.33 -2.98 -17.67
N LYS A 162 25.24 -2.21 -17.09
CA LYS A 162 25.96 -2.54 -15.87
C LYS A 162 25.29 -1.84 -14.69
N LEU A 163 24.86 -2.64 -13.73
CA LEU A 163 24.28 -2.19 -12.48
C LEU A 163 25.10 -2.80 -11.34
N GLN A 164 25.71 -1.94 -10.53
CA GLN A 164 26.37 -2.34 -9.29
C GLN A 164 25.58 -1.81 -8.11
N MET A 165 25.19 -2.72 -7.23
CA MET A 165 24.41 -2.39 -6.05
C MET A 165 24.81 -3.25 -4.87
N HIS A 166 24.42 -2.80 -3.68
CA HIS A 166 24.56 -3.55 -2.46
C HIS A 166 23.18 -3.77 -1.83
N THR A 167 22.83 -5.02 -1.56
CA THR A 167 21.53 -5.39 -1.01
C THR A 167 21.62 -6.71 -0.25
N ASP A 168 20.90 -6.81 0.85
CA ASP A 168 20.74 -8.00 1.67
C ASP A 168 19.50 -8.83 1.27
N LYS A 169 18.70 -8.32 0.32
CA LYS A 169 17.40 -8.88 -0.06
C LYS A 169 17.40 -9.42 -1.48
N THR A 170 16.48 -10.36 -1.72
CA THR A 170 16.14 -10.79 -3.07
C THR A 170 15.50 -9.63 -3.82
N LEU A 171 16.07 -9.28 -4.98
CA LEU A 171 15.57 -8.23 -5.85
C LEU A 171 14.87 -8.85 -7.05
N LYS A 172 13.69 -8.31 -7.36
CA LYS A 172 13.01 -8.56 -8.63
C LYS A 172 13.21 -7.35 -9.54
N LEU A 173 13.83 -7.59 -10.68
CA LEU A 173 14.10 -6.60 -11.71
C LEU A 173 13.19 -6.85 -12.91
N GLU A 174 12.48 -5.82 -13.35
CA GLU A 174 11.64 -5.90 -14.54
C GLU A 174 12.22 -4.98 -15.61
N LEU A 175 12.72 -5.56 -16.70
CA LEU A 175 13.14 -4.78 -17.88
C LEU A 175 11.90 -4.57 -18.75
N MET A 176 11.62 -3.36 -19.19
CA MET A 176 10.44 -2.99 -19.98
C MET A 176 10.85 -2.14 -21.19
N ALA A 177 10.29 -2.35 -22.38
CA ALA A 177 10.50 -1.45 -23.51
C ALA A 177 9.19 -1.17 -24.26
N ASN A 178 9.11 -0.03 -24.94
CA ASN A 178 7.95 0.37 -25.72
C ASN A 178 8.10 -0.08 -27.18
N GLY A 179 7.05 -0.66 -27.76
CA GLY A 179 7.01 -1.04 -29.18
C GLY A 179 7.63 -2.41 -29.51
N PHE A 180 7.85 -3.26 -28.50
CA PHE A 180 8.39 -4.61 -28.66
C PHE A 180 7.37 -5.64 -28.16
N ASP A 181 7.36 -6.84 -28.77
CA ASP A 181 6.60 -8.00 -28.27
C ASP A 181 7.40 -8.80 -27.22
N ARG A 182 6.71 -9.59 -26.37
CA ARG A 182 7.31 -10.39 -25.26
C ARG A 182 8.47 -11.28 -25.65
N TYR A 183 8.54 -11.64 -26.92
CA TYR A 183 9.55 -12.53 -27.48
C TYR A 183 10.69 -11.79 -28.19
N SER A 184 10.57 -10.46 -28.35
CA SER A 184 11.52 -9.64 -29.10
C SER A 184 12.70 -9.16 -28.27
N LEU A 185 12.54 -9.05 -26.94
CA LEU A 185 13.63 -8.68 -26.04
C LEU A 185 14.32 -9.95 -25.53
N LYS A 186 15.55 -10.16 -26.00
CA LYS A 186 16.43 -11.20 -25.46
C LYS A 186 17.39 -10.56 -24.48
N ASN A 187 17.35 -11.00 -23.23
CA ASN A 187 18.29 -10.59 -22.20
C ASN A 187 19.12 -11.80 -21.74
N SER A 188 20.42 -11.61 -21.64
CA SER A 188 21.34 -12.58 -21.05
C SER A 188 21.94 -11.94 -19.79
N PRO A 189 21.25 -12.02 -18.64
CA PRO A 189 21.78 -11.48 -17.41
C PRO A 189 22.96 -12.35 -16.95
N THR A 190 24.12 -11.72 -16.78
CA THR A 190 25.26 -12.33 -16.09
C THR A 190 25.36 -11.70 -14.72
N GLN A 191 25.26 -12.54 -13.69
CA GLN A 191 25.44 -12.13 -12.31
C GLN A 191 26.88 -12.47 -11.90
N THR A 192 27.59 -11.49 -11.38
CA THR A 192 28.90 -11.73 -10.77
C THR A 192 28.89 -11.20 -9.35
N LYS A 193 29.11 -12.10 -8.39
CA LYS A 193 29.41 -11.72 -7.02
C LYS A 193 30.80 -11.09 -7.01
N THR A 194 30.88 -9.80 -6.74
CA THR A 194 32.16 -9.18 -6.44
C THR A 194 32.55 -9.55 -5.01
N GLY A 195 33.83 -9.81 -4.76
CA GLY A 195 34.35 -9.91 -3.40
C GLY A 195 34.11 -8.62 -2.59
N PRO A 196 34.59 -8.54 -1.34
CA PRO A 196 34.53 -7.28 -0.59
C PRO A 196 35.12 -6.17 -1.46
N VAL A 197 34.26 -5.22 -1.82
CA VAL A 197 34.68 -4.01 -2.53
C VAL A 197 35.34 -3.18 -1.46
N ASP A 198 36.67 -3.05 -1.51
CA ASP A 198 37.39 -2.14 -0.62
C ASP A 198 36.75 -0.76 -0.70
N LEU A 199 36.02 -0.40 0.35
CA LEU A 199 35.28 0.86 0.47
C LEU A 199 36.21 2.08 0.54
N PHE A 200 37.51 1.85 0.56
CA PHE A 200 38.55 2.85 0.65
C PHE A 200 39.66 2.50 -0.36
N PRO A 201 39.61 3.00 -1.61
CA PRO A 201 40.82 3.03 -2.40
C PRO A 201 41.82 3.88 -1.60
N ASN A 202 42.96 3.28 -1.27
CA ASN A 202 44.07 3.91 -0.55
C ASN A 202 44.16 5.42 -0.87
N ARG A 203 43.91 6.26 0.15
CA ARG A 203 44.49 7.60 0.17
C ARG A 203 45.99 7.41 0.32
N SER A 204 46.69 7.28 -0.80
CA SER A 204 48.13 7.47 -0.82
C SER A 204 48.41 8.93 -0.48
N ASN A 205 48.98 9.16 0.70
CA ASN A 205 49.73 10.38 0.99
C ASN A 205 51.03 10.41 0.18
#